data_AF-A0A2A5Y5F8-F1
#
_entry.id   AF-A0A2A5Y5F8-F1
#
_cell.length_a   1.000
_cell.length_b   1.000
_cell.length_c   1.000
_cell.angle_alpha   90.00
_cell.angle_beta   90.00
_cell.angle_gamma   90.00
#
_symmetry.space_group_name_H-M   'P 1'
#
loop_
_entity.id
_entity.type
_entity.pdbx_description
1 polymer ?
#
loop_
_entity_poly.entity_id
_entity_poly.type
_entity_poly.pdbx_seq_one_letter_code
_entity_poly.pdbx_strand_id
1 'polypeptide(L)'
;MKFILFPIFIFTGFKVLSADKFDKISDKDVFLEIVEGTTLVRPLIKLVVQNDGSISGKAAFLSVNGNWFWDNELFCRTLFWGERDLGLNCQLVEYSGEILRFTADEGAGAFADFTIE
;
A
#
# COMPACT_ATOMS: atom_id res chain seq x y z
N MET A 1 55.33 -11.47 37.68
CA MET A 1 53.86 -11.33 37.71
C MET A 1 53.48 -10.13 36.87
N LYS A 2 52.80 -10.31 35.73
CA LYS A 2 52.39 -9.21 34.85
C LYS A 2 50.90 -9.40 34.55
N PHE A 3 50.07 -8.66 35.27
CA PHE A 3 48.62 -8.66 35.11
C PHE A 3 48.29 -7.95 33.80
N ILE A 4 47.73 -8.66 32.83
CA ILE A 4 47.25 -8.10 31.57
C ILE A 4 45.74 -7.85 31.76
N LEU A 5 45.37 -6.56 31.83
CA LEU A 5 44.00 -6.09 31.83
C LEU A 5 43.38 -6.27 30.44
N PHE A 6 42.30 -7.06 30.36
CA PHE A 6 41.46 -7.20 29.17
C PHE A 6 40.45 -6.05 29.11
N PRO A 7 40.34 -5.29 28.00
CA PRO A 7 39.30 -4.27 27.89
C PRO A 7 37.95 -4.96 27.58
N ILE A 8 36.95 -4.69 28.43
CA ILE A 8 35.56 -5.05 28.19
C ILE A 8 35.02 -4.15 27.07
N PHE A 9 34.81 -4.73 25.89
CA PHE A 9 34.12 -4.07 24.79
C PHE A 9 32.61 -4.18 25.05
N ILE A 10 31.98 -3.08 25.48
CA ILE A 10 30.52 -2.99 25.59
C ILE A 10 29.97 -2.91 24.16
N PHE A 11 29.44 -4.02 23.65
CA PHE A 11 28.65 -4.03 22.42
C PHE A 11 27.29 -3.37 22.72
N THR A 12 27.18 -2.08 22.42
CA THR A 12 25.89 -1.42 22.29
C THR A 12 25.19 -2.00 21.07
N GLY A 13 24.17 -2.83 21.30
CA GLY A 13 23.31 -3.35 20.24
C GLY A 13 22.61 -2.20 19.52
N PHE A 14 23.01 -1.91 18.29
CA PHE A 14 22.26 -1.05 17.39
C PHE A 14 20.96 -1.78 17.01
N LYS A 15 19.82 -1.29 17.50
CA LYS A 15 18.52 -1.63 16.93
C LYS A 15 18.46 -0.92 15.57
N VAL A 16 18.63 -1.67 14.48
CA VAL A 16 18.27 -1.18 13.15
C VAL A 16 16.77 -0.94 13.19
N LEU A 17 16.35 0.33 13.16
CA LEU A 17 14.99 0.67 12.76
C LEU A 17 14.88 0.25 11.30
N SER A 18 14.17 -0.85 11.02
CA SER A 18 13.78 -1.15 9.65
C SER A 18 12.77 -0.07 9.25
N ALA A 19 13.16 0.82 8.34
CA ALA A 19 12.16 1.50 7.54
C ALA A 19 11.46 0.42 6.73
N ASP A 20 10.12 0.38 6.74
CA ASP A 20 9.39 -0.53 5.86
C ASP A 20 9.85 -0.26 4.42
N LYS A 21 10.50 -1.26 3.82
CA LYS A 21 10.95 -1.18 2.45
C LYS A 21 9.73 -1.45 1.57
N PHE A 22 9.26 -0.41 0.90
CA PHE A 22 8.22 -0.51 -0.10
C PHE A 22 8.85 -0.79 -1.47
N ASP A 23 8.42 -1.87 -2.11
CA ASP A 23 8.83 -2.21 -3.47
C ASP A 23 7.72 -1.80 -4.44
N LYS A 24 8.08 -1.02 -5.47
CA LYS A 24 7.15 -0.58 -6.52
C LYS A 24 6.57 -1.80 -7.25
N ILE A 25 5.25 -1.81 -7.43
CA ILE A 25 4.56 -2.73 -8.32
C ILE A 25 4.34 -2.02 -9.66
N SER A 26 5.08 -2.41 -10.69
CA SER A 26 4.95 -1.87 -12.05
C SER A 26 4.08 -2.73 -12.96
N ASP A 27 3.81 -3.97 -12.58
CA ASP A 27 3.13 -4.97 -13.39
C ASP A 27 1.72 -5.27 -12.86
N LYS A 28 0.75 -5.36 -13.78
CA LYS A 28 -0.66 -5.60 -13.45
C LYS A 28 -0.88 -6.99 -12.83
N ASP A 29 -0.21 -8.00 -13.36
CA ASP A 29 -0.45 -9.38 -12.93
C ASP A 29 0.12 -9.59 -11.52
N VAL A 30 1.29 -8.99 -11.23
CA VAL A 30 1.85 -8.95 -9.85
C VAL A 30 0.90 -8.25 -8.88
N PHE A 31 0.28 -7.14 -9.29
CA PHE A 31 -0.72 -6.47 -8.47
C PHE A 31 -1.93 -7.39 -8.19
N LEU A 32 -2.41 -8.10 -9.21
CA LEU A 32 -3.57 -8.99 -9.08
C LEU A 32 -3.29 -10.21 -8.21
N GLU A 33 -2.09 -10.78 -8.26
CA GLU A 33 -1.67 -11.86 -7.35
C GLU A 33 -1.79 -11.47 -5.88
N ILE A 34 -1.66 -10.17 -5.57
CA ILE A 34 -1.72 -9.64 -4.21
C ILE A 34 -3.15 -9.33 -3.78
N VAL A 35 -3.98 -8.76 -4.67
CA VAL A 35 -5.30 -8.21 -4.28
C VAL A 35 -6.48 -9.13 -4.58
N GLU A 36 -6.36 -10.07 -5.52
CA GLU A 36 -7.50 -10.88 -5.96
C GLU A 36 -8.04 -11.76 -4.82
N GLY A 37 -9.36 -11.69 -4.60
CA GLY A 37 -10.03 -12.44 -3.53
C GLY A 37 -9.82 -11.89 -2.11
N THR A 38 -9.15 -10.74 -1.96
CA THR A 38 -8.86 -10.10 -0.67
C THR A 38 -9.65 -8.81 -0.46
N THR A 39 -9.61 -8.28 0.76
CA THR A 39 -10.11 -6.94 1.09
C THR A 39 -8.98 -6.03 1.52
N LEU A 40 -8.87 -4.86 0.90
CA LEU A 40 -7.96 -3.80 1.29
C LEU A 40 -8.59 -3.00 2.45
N VAL A 41 -7.92 -2.97 3.60
CA VAL A 41 -8.47 -2.42 4.83
C VAL A 41 -7.59 -1.33 5.42
N ARG A 42 -8.23 -0.27 5.89
CA ARG A 42 -7.65 0.74 6.78
C ARG A 42 -8.73 1.31 7.69
N PRO A 43 -8.41 2.10 8.72
CA PRO A 43 -9.45 2.64 9.61
C PRO A 43 -10.58 3.32 8.84
N LEU A 44 -11.82 2.86 9.08
CA LEU A 44 -13.08 3.32 8.47
C LEU A 44 -13.22 3.07 6.96
N ILE A 45 -12.32 2.32 6.32
CA ILE A 45 -12.35 2.06 4.88
C ILE A 45 -12.08 0.58 4.60
N LYS A 46 -12.94 -0.04 3.80
CA LYS A 46 -12.75 -1.38 3.24
C LYS A 46 -13.05 -1.34 1.76
N LEU A 47 -12.13 -1.83 0.93
CA LEU A 47 -12.25 -1.86 -0.53
C LEU A 47 -11.92 -3.25 -1.06
N VAL A 48 -12.61 -3.65 -2.12
CA VAL A 48 -12.32 -4.85 -2.91
C VAL A 48 -12.02 -4.39 -4.32
N VAL A 49 -10.88 -4.83 -4.85
CA VAL A 49 -10.42 -4.55 -6.22
C VAL A 49 -10.49 -5.87 -6.99
N GLN A 50 -11.27 -5.90 -8.05
CA GLN A 50 -11.51 -7.12 -8.83
C GLN A 50 -10.79 -7.08 -10.18
N ASN A 51 -10.39 -8.25 -10.69
CA ASN A 51 -9.71 -8.38 -11.98
C ASN A 51 -10.55 -7.89 -13.18
N ASP A 52 -11.88 -7.88 -13.04
CA ASP A 52 -12.79 -7.34 -14.05
C ASP A 52 -12.73 -5.81 -14.21
N GLY A 53 -11.89 -5.14 -13.40
CA GLY A 53 -11.73 -3.69 -13.42
C GLY A 53 -12.65 -2.97 -12.45
N SER A 54 -13.45 -3.65 -11.63
CA SER A 54 -14.33 -2.98 -10.67
C SER A 54 -13.67 -2.75 -9.31
N ILE A 55 -14.07 -1.65 -8.66
CA ILE A 55 -13.78 -1.36 -7.25
C ILE A 55 -15.10 -1.24 -6.51
N SER A 56 -15.23 -1.91 -5.36
CA SER A 56 -16.38 -1.78 -4.47
C SER A 56 -15.95 -1.69 -3.01
N GLY A 57 -16.82 -1.18 -2.14
CA GLY A 57 -16.52 -1.16 -0.71
C GLY A 57 -17.29 -0.09 0.06
N LYS A 58 -16.72 0.33 1.18
CA LYS A 58 -17.28 1.37 2.06
C LYS A 58 -16.19 2.24 2.65
N ALA A 59 -16.47 3.53 2.78
CA ALA A 59 -15.65 4.50 3.48
C ALA A 59 -16.54 5.38 4.35
N ALA A 60 -16.25 5.45 5.65
CA ALA A 60 -17.05 6.21 6.63
C ALA A 60 -18.57 5.99 6.49
N PHE A 61 -18.97 4.71 6.44
CA PHE A 61 -20.36 4.22 6.29
C PHE A 61 -21.04 4.44 4.93
N LEU A 62 -20.46 5.25 4.04
CA LEU A 62 -20.97 5.40 2.67
C LEU A 62 -20.35 4.38 1.73
N SER A 63 -21.11 3.96 0.72
CA SER A 63 -20.62 3.06 -0.31
C SER A 63 -19.52 3.72 -1.14
N VAL A 64 -18.54 2.93 -1.52
CA VAL A 64 -17.51 3.29 -2.51
C VAL A 64 -17.68 2.36 -3.69
N ASN A 65 -17.78 2.92 -4.90
CA ASN A 65 -17.85 2.14 -6.13
C ASN A 65 -17.01 2.83 -7.20
N GLY A 66 -16.48 2.08 -8.14
CA GLY A 66 -15.73 2.66 -9.23
C GLY A 66 -15.11 1.62 -10.13
N ASN A 67 -14.17 2.07 -10.96
CA ASN A 67 -13.44 1.20 -11.86
C ASN A 67 -11.95 1.50 -11.79
N TRP A 68 -11.15 0.55 -12.23
CA TRP A 68 -9.72 0.71 -12.41
C TRP A 68 -9.23 0.05 -13.68
N PHE A 69 -8.06 0.49 -14.11
CA PHE A 69 -7.28 -0.10 -15.17
C PHE A 69 -5.79 0.16 -14.88
N TRP A 70 -4.94 -0.65 -15.49
CA TRP A 70 -3.49 -0.47 -15.41
C TRP A 70 -3.03 0.31 -16.63
N ASP A 71 -2.26 1.38 -16.42
CA ASP A 71 -1.67 2.17 -17.49
C ASP A 71 -0.31 2.70 -17.06
N ASN A 72 0.70 2.60 -17.94
CA ASN A 72 2.05 3.10 -17.72
C ASN A 72 2.63 2.80 -16.32
N GLU A 73 2.53 1.54 -15.86
CA GLU A 73 2.99 1.09 -14.54
C GLU A 73 2.24 1.70 -13.32
N LEU A 74 1.03 2.23 -13.55
CA LEU A 74 0.20 2.86 -12.53
C LEU A 74 -1.17 2.20 -12.43
N PHE A 75 -1.74 2.27 -11.23
CA PHE A 75 -3.13 1.92 -10.97
C PHE A 75 -4.01 3.16 -11.20
N CYS A 76 -4.68 3.22 -12.34
CA CYS A 76 -5.59 4.30 -12.70
C CYS A 76 -7.02 3.95 -12.31
N ARG A 77 -7.68 4.84 -11.57
CA ARG A 77 -9.01 4.57 -10.99
C ARG A 77 -9.96 5.75 -11.07
N THR A 78 -11.25 5.44 -11.18
CA THR A 78 -12.36 6.36 -10.92
C THR A 78 -13.11 5.89 -9.69
N LEU A 79 -13.62 6.80 -8.85
CA LEU A 79 -14.40 6.42 -7.67
C LEU A 79 -15.57 7.36 -7.45
N PHE A 80 -16.67 6.78 -7.01
CA PHE A 80 -17.78 7.44 -6.35
C PHE A 80 -17.73 7.10 -4.86
N TRP A 81 -17.89 8.12 -4.01
CA TRP A 81 -18.09 7.97 -2.57
C TRP A 81 -19.47 8.51 -2.21
N GLY A 82 -20.44 7.60 -2.00
CA GLY A 82 -21.85 7.95 -2.10
C GLY A 82 -22.15 8.54 -3.48
N GLU A 83 -22.74 9.73 -3.51
CA GLU A 83 -23.06 10.47 -4.75
C GLU A 83 -21.90 11.35 -5.26
N ARG A 84 -20.80 11.44 -4.51
CA ARG A 84 -19.66 12.30 -4.88
C ARG A 84 -18.73 11.56 -5.84
N ASP A 85 -18.59 12.08 -7.05
CA ASP A 85 -17.53 11.69 -7.97
C ASP A 85 -16.17 12.25 -7.49
N LEU A 86 -15.18 11.38 -7.36
CA LEU A 86 -13.80 11.71 -6.99
C LEU A 86 -12.88 11.80 -8.22
N GLY A 87 -13.41 11.55 -9.42
CA GLY A 87 -12.69 11.65 -10.68
C GLY A 87 -11.65 10.55 -10.91
N LEU A 88 -11.00 10.65 -12.07
CA LEU A 88 -9.88 9.82 -12.47
C LEU A 88 -8.61 10.23 -11.72
N ASN A 89 -7.89 9.25 -11.18
CA ASN A 89 -6.55 9.45 -10.65
C ASN A 89 -5.68 8.22 -10.91
N CYS A 90 -4.45 8.43 -11.36
CA CYS A 90 -3.46 7.38 -11.54
C CYS A 90 -2.50 7.38 -10.35
N GLN A 91 -2.31 6.21 -9.76
CA GLN A 91 -1.64 6.05 -8.48
C GLN A 91 -0.44 5.12 -8.61
N LEU A 92 0.68 5.52 -8.01
CA LEU A 92 1.81 4.62 -7.78
C LEU A 92 1.40 3.59 -6.73
N VAL A 93 1.70 2.32 -7.01
CA VAL A 93 1.44 1.21 -6.06
C VAL A 93 2.75 0.63 -5.58
N GLU A 94 2.88 0.46 -4.27
CA GLU A 94 4.04 -0.15 -3.64
C GLU A 94 3.61 -1.15 -2.57
N TYR A 95 4.43 -2.16 -2.31
CA TYR A 95 4.11 -3.23 -1.35
C TYR A 95 5.30 -3.55 -0.45
N SER A 96 5.05 -3.74 0.84
CA SER A 96 6.07 -4.07 1.85
C SER A 96 6.08 -5.55 2.27
N GLY A 97 5.18 -6.38 1.72
CA GLY A 97 4.92 -7.74 2.19
C GLY A 97 3.69 -7.86 3.11
N GLU A 98 3.22 -6.74 3.66
CA GLU A 98 2.02 -6.69 4.53
C GLU A 98 1.12 -5.50 4.20
N ILE A 99 1.72 -4.39 3.75
CA ILE A 99 1.03 -3.13 3.46
C ILE A 99 1.11 -2.83 1.98
N LEU A 100 -0.06 -2.56 1.39
CA LEU A 100 -0.20 -2.03 0.04
C LEU A 100 -0.41 -0.51 0.12
N ARG A 101 0.53 0.26 -0.45
CA ARG A 101 0.50 1.72 -0.50
C ARG A 101 0.07 2.19 -1.88
N PHE A 102 -0.90 3.09 -1.90
CA PHE A 102 -1.28 3.85 -3.10
C PHE A 102 -0.91 5.32 -2.91
N THR A 103 -0.07 5.86 -3.79
CA THR A 103 0.30 7.28 -3.79
C THR A 103 -0.37 7.99 -4.96
N ALA A 104 -1.22 8.98 -4.67
CA ALA A 104 -1.99 9.73 -5.65
C ALA A 104 -1.11 10.52 -6.63
N ASP A 105 -1.72 11.01 -7.70
CA ASP A 105 -1.10 11.95 -8.66
C ASP A 105 0.23 11.43 -9.21
N GLU A 106 0.23 10.18 -9.69
CA GLU A 106 1.38 9.50 -10.28
C GLU A 106 2.58 9.39 -9.32
N GLY A 107 2.30 9.36 -8.01
CA GLY A 107 3.32 9.28 -6.96
C GLY A 107 3.73 10.64 -6.36
N ALA A 108 3.17 11.76 -6.85
CA ALA A 108 3.47 13.09 -6.32
C ALA A 108 2.51 13.57 -5.22
N GLY A 109 1.40 12.84 -5.02
CA GLY A 109 0.31 13.22 -4.13
C GLY A 109 0.36 12.56 -2.74
N ALA A 110 -0.76 12.65 -2.03
CA ALA A 110 -0.93 11.96 -0.76
C ALA A 110 -1.02 10.45 -0.94
N PHE A 111 -0.57 9.69 0.06
CA PHE A 111 -0.64 8.24 0.05
C PHE A 111 -1.73 7.67 0.95
N ALA A 112 -2.12 6.43 0.66
CA ALA A 112 -3.02 5.63 1.47
C ALA A 112 -2.46 4.21 1.61
N ASP A 113 -2.26 3.81 2.86
CA ASP A 113 -1.81 2.46 3.21
C ASP A 113 -3.00 1.58 3.56
N PHE A 114 -2.99 0.36 3.03
CA PHE A 114 -3.98 -0.67 3.29
C PHE A 114 -3.30 -1.97 3.73
N THR A 115 -3.84 -2.59 4.76
CA THR A 115 -3.59 -4.01 5.05
C THR A 115 -4.44 -4.87 4.13
N ILE A 116 -4.01 -6.11 3.90
CA ILE A 116 -4.73 -7.09 3.08
C ILE A 116 -5.38 -8.11 4.04
N GLU A 117 -6.70 -8.25 3.97
CA GLU A 117 -7.53 -9.21 4.73
C GLU A 117 -8.14 -10.29 3.83
#